data_AF-A0A642PVS8-F1
#
_entry.id   AF-A0A642PVS8-F1
#
_cell.length_a   1.000
_cell.length_b   1.000
_cell.length_c   1.000
_cell.angle_alpha   90.00
_cell.angle_beta   90.00
_cell.angle_gamma   90.00
#
_symmetry.space_group_name_H-M   'P 1'
#
loop_
_entity.id
_entity.type
_entity.pdbx_description
1 polymer ?
#
loop_
_entity_poly.entity_id
_entity_poly.type
_entity_poly.pdbx_seq_one_letter_code
_entity_poly.pdbx_strand_id
1 'polypeptide(L)'
;MKYILFMGAFTGAFYIFGLTYNNGDNIFNEKILSRLVIVDGELSGDNRTSMLFDVYYEDWLKNGNVINGYGKKAYGENGEATNILYGCASFKRFFFVNGIIGVILVGALYCSLFYKYRSRQGWGFFVLFIICNMIRDYPFRLMWLYLFILGSIALSLSEKSTIMSLAKINTNNEK
;
A
#
# COMPACT_ATOMS: atom_id res chain seq x y z
N MET A 1 19.77 -6.46 -14.11
CA MET A 1 19.37 -7.88 -13.97
C MET A 1 19.95 -8.56 -12.72
N LYS A 2 21.29 -8.62 -12.52
CA LYS A 2 21.90 -9.27 -11.34
C LYS A 2 21.29 -8.89 -9.98
N TYR A 3 21.04 -7.60 -9.74
CA TYR A 3 20.45 -7.12 -8.48
C TYR A 3 18.99 -7.52 -8.27
N ILE A 4 18.21 -7.67 -9.34
CA ILE A 4 16.80 -8.10 -9.29
C ILE A 4 16.74 -9.59 -8.94
N LEU A 5 17.61 -10.40 -9.55
CA LEU A 5 17.74 -11.82 -9.23
C LEU A 5 18.19 -12.03 -7.79
N PHE A 6 19.16 -11.24 -7.33
CA PHE A 6 19.63 -11.30 -5.94
C PHE A 6 18.54 -10.91 -4.94
N MET A 7 17.82 -9.80 -5.19
CA MET A 7 16.67 -9.40 -4.36
C MET A 7 15.55 -10.44 -4.38
N GLY A 8 15.25 -11.03 -5.55
CA GLY A 8 14.25 -12.09 -5.66
C GLY A 8 14.64 -13.34 -4.85
N ALA A 9 15.90 -13.76 -4.96
CA ALA A 9 16.43 -14.88 -4.17
C ALA A 9 16.42 -14.58 -2.66
N PHE A 10 16.78 -13.36 -2.27
CA PHE A 10 16.75 -12.92 -0.88
C PHE A 10 15.32 -12.91 -0.31
N THR A 11 14.35 -12.34 -1.04
CA THR A 11 12.94 -12.36 -0.65
C THR A 11 12.38 -13.77 -0.58
N GLY A 12 12.74 -14.64 -1.54
CA GLY A 12 12.35 -16.06 -1.54
C GLY A 12 12.92 -16.82 -0.35
N ALA A 13 14.19 -16.59 -0.01
CA ALA A 13 14.81 -17.17 1.17
C ALA A 13 14.14 -16.70 2.47
N PHE A 14 13.81 -15.40 2.58
CA PHE A 14 13.07 -14.85 3.71
C PHE A 14 11.65 -15.43 3.83
N TYR A 15 10.98 -15.65 2.70
CA TYR A 15 9.66 -16.28 2.65
C TYR A 15 9.70 -17.72 3.15
N ILE A 16 10.63 -18.53 2.62
CA ILE A 16 10.81 -19.93 3.04
C ILE A 16 11.20 -20.00 4.51
N PHE A 17 12.15 -19.16 4.95
CA PHE A 17 12.56 -19.08 6.35
C PHE A 17 11.37 -18.78 7.27
N GLY A 18 10.57 -17.77 6.94
CA GLY A 18 9.40 -17.43 7.74
C GLY A 18 8.37 -18.55 7.82
N LEU A 19 8.13 -19.31 6.74
CA LEU A 19 7.18 -20.42 6.76
C LEU A 19 7.68 -21.67 7.50
N THR A 20 9.01 -21.90 7.52
CA THR A 20 9.59 -23.17 7.99
C THR A 20 10.24 -23.06 9.37
N TYR A 21 10.71 -21.87 9.75
CA TYR A 21 11.32 -21.66 11.05
C TYR A 21 10.30 -21.89 12.17
N ASN A 22 10.68 -22.70 13.15
CA ASN A 22 9.81 -23.12 14.26
C ASN A 22 8.47 -23.72 13.78
N ASN A 23 8.51 -24.52 12.69
CA ASN A 23 7.32 -25.07 12.02
C ASN A 23 6.30 -24.01 11.56
N GLY A 24 6.76 -22.78 11.30
CA GLY A 24 5.92 -21.65 10.94
C GLY A 24 5.27 -20.96 12.13
N ASP A 25 5.45 -21.44 13.36
CA ASP A 25 5.01 -20.75 14.59
C ASP A 25 6.07 -19.73 15.03
N ASN A 26 6.15 -18.64 14.27
CA ASN A 26 7.04 -17.54 14.59
C ASN A 26 6.35 -16.20 14.29
N ILE A 27 6.77 -15.16 15.01
CA ILE A 27 6.15 -13.83 14.93
C ILE A 27 6.21 -13.23 13.51
N PHE A 28 7.24 -13.60 12.74
CA PHE A 28 7.38 -13.12 11.37
C PHE A 28 6.33 -13.74 10.45
N ASN A 29 6.07 -15.04 10.58
CA ASN A 29 4.98 -15.69 9.87
C ASN A 29 3.62 -15.14 10.34
N GLU A 30 3.36 -15.14 11.64
CA GLU A 30 2.07 -14.75 12.22
C GLU A 30 1.69 -13.29 11.93
N LYS A 31 2.66 -12.36 11.93
CA LYS A 31 2.38 -10.94 11.75
C LYS A 31 2.56 -10.43 10.33
N ILE A 32 3.35 -11.11 9.49
CA ILE A 32 3.69 -10.61 8.15
C ILE A 32 3.28 -11.61 7.07
N LEU A 33 3.82 -12.83 7.07
CA LEU A 33 3.59 -13.76 5.95
C LEU A 33 2.15 -14.26 5.89
N SER A 34 1.59 -14.75 6.99
CA SER A 34 0.19 -15.18 7.09
C SER A 34 -0.75 -14.06 6.66
N ARG A 35 -0.37 -12.81 6.89
CA ARG A 35 -1.14 -11.63 6.52
C ARG A 35 -1.12 -11.30 5.02
N LEU A 36 -0.10 -11.78 4.32
CA LEU A 36 0.10 -11.58 2.88
C LEU A 36 -0.39 -12.77 2.05
N VAL A 37 -0.78 -13.89 2.69
CA VAL A 37 -1.33 -15.06 1.98
C VAL A 37 -2.70 -14.72 1.42
N ILE A 38 -2.92 -15.09 0.16
CA ILE A 38 -4.22 -15.03 -0.50
C ILE A 38 -4.94 -16.35 -0.21
N VAL A 39 -6.02 -16.28 0.57
CA VAL A 39 -6.93 -17.41 0.85
C VAL A 39 -8.24 -17.11 0.12
N ASP A 40 -8.69 -18.02 -0.74
CA ASP A 40 -9.94 -17.89 -1.51
C ASP A 40 -10.07 -16.59 -2.33
N GLY A 41 -8.93 -16.07 -2.82
CA GLY A 41 -8.89 -14.83 -3.60
C GLY A 41 -8.76 -13.55 -2.75
N GLU A 42 -8.68 -13.66 -1.42
CA GLU A 42 -8.59 -12.53 -0.50
C GLU A 42 -7.32 -12.57 0.36
N LEU A 43 -6.73 -11.40 0.61
CA LEU A 43 -5.58 -11.26 1.52
C LEU A 43 -6.01 -11.53 2.97
N SER A 44 -5.44 -12.58 3.57
CA SER A 44 -5.83 -13.10 4.89
C SER A 44 -5.53 -12.14 6.06
N GLY A 45 -4.71 -11.11 5.86
CA GLY A 45 -4.05 -10.41 6.97
C GLY A 45 -4.78 -9.30 7.67
N ASP A 46 -5.67 -8.59 6.98
CA ASP A 46 -6.50 -7.55 7.57
C ASP A 46 -7.54 -7.01 6.58
N ASN A 47 -8.11 -7.85 5.70
CA ASN A 47 -9.37 -7.49 5.03
C ASN A 47 -10.52 -7.75 6.00
N ARG A 48 -10.62 -6.94 7.06
CA ARG A 48 -11.77 -7.02 7.96
C ARG A 48 -12.96 -6.42 7.22
N THR A 49 -13.70 -7.24 6.49
CA THR A 49 -15.01 -6.86 5.96
C THR A 49 -16.09 -7.44 6.86
N SER A 50 -17.22 -6.75 6.94
CA SER A 50 -18.41 -7.30 7.60
C SER A 50 -19.22 -8.09 6.58
N MET A 51 -19.97 -9.10 7.03
CA MET A 51 -20.88 -9.84 6.16
C MET A 51 -21.88 -8.91 5.46
N LEU A 52 -22.33 -7.85 6.16
CA LEU A 52 -23.17 -6.80 5.58
C LEU A 52 -22.44 -6.12 4.42
N PHE A 53 -21.20 -5.67 4.65
CA PHE A 53 -20.39 -5.03 3.62
C PHE A 53 -20.21 -5.95 2.40
N ASP A 54 -19.88 -7.22 2.60
CA ASP A 54 -19.60 -8.15 1.50
C ASP A 54 -20.84 -8.38 0.62
N VAL A 55 -22.03 -8.49 1.22
CA VAL A 55 -23.30 -8.60 0.45
C VAL A 55 -23.55 -7.34 -0.39
N TYR A 56 -23.39 -6.15 0.19
CA TYR A 56 -23.57 -4.89 -0.52
C TYR A 56 -22.48 -4.66 -1.58
N TYR A 57 -21.26 -5.11 -1.32
CA TYR A 57 -20.14 -5.02 -2.24
C TYR A 57 -20.39 -5.90 -3.48
N GLU A 58 -20.81 -7.15 -3.28
CA GLU A 58 -21.15 -8.08 -4.37
C GLU A 58 -22.33 -7.59 -5.20
N ASP A 59 -23.39 -7.06 -4.57
CA ASP A 59 -24.52 -6.47 -5.30
C ASP A 59 -24.08 -5.23 -6.10
N TRP A 60 -23.28 -4.35 -5.49
CA TRP A 60 -22.75 -3.17 -6.17
C TRP A 60 -21.84 -3.53 -7.35
N LEU A 61 -21.04 -4.59 -7.25
CA LEU A 61 -20.21 -5.06 -8.36
C LEU A 61 -21.05 -5.53 -9.56
N LYS A 62 -22.21 -6.16 -9.30
CA LYS A 62 -23.08 -6.74 -10.35
C LYS A 62 -24.04 -5.71 -10.94
N ASN A 63 -24.65 -4.89 -10.08
CA ASN A 63 -25.81 -4.06 -10.42
C ASN A 63 -25.56 -2.56 -10.19
N GLY A 64 -24.46 -2.20 -9.51
CA GLY A 64 -24.18 -0.83 -9.08
C GLY A 64 -23.33 -0.01 -10.06
N ASN A 65 -23.15 1.28 -9.74
CA ASN A 65 -22.25 2.16 -10.47
C ASN A 65 -20.81 1.97 -10.00
N VAL A 66 -20.10 1.03 -10.64
CA VAL A 66 -18.70 0.71 -10.32
C VAL A 66 -17.74 1.87 -10.66
N ILE A 67 -18.10 2.70 -11.63
CA ILE A 67 -17.26 3.80 -12.12
C ILE A 67 -17.14 4.91 -11.06
N ASN A 68 -18.27 5.37 -10.54
CA ASN A 68 -18.33 6.47 -9.56
C ASN A 68 -18.27 6.01 -8.10
N GLY A 69 -18.49 4.72 -7.84
CA GLY A 69 -18.58 4.20 -6.48
C GLY A 69 -19.97 4.31 -5.88
N TYR A 70 -20.11 3.73 -4.71
CA TYR A 70 -21.31 3.77 -3.89
C TYR A 70 -21.49 5.13 -3.19
N GLY A 71 -20.40 5.88 -2.96
CA GLY A 71 -20.44 7.24 -2.44
C GLY A 71 -20.77 7.34 -0.94
N LYS A 72 -21.16 8.55 -0.50
CA LYS A 72 -21.34 8.88 0.92
C LYS A 72 -22.44 8.08 1.63
N LYS A 73 -23.43 7.58 0.89
CA LYS A 73 -24.49 6.71 1.45
C LYS A 73 -23.94 5.43 2.09
N ALA A 74 -22.72 4.99 1.75
CA ALA A 74 -22.07 3.86 2.41
C ALA A 74 -21.85 4.08 3.92
N TYR A 75 -21.71 5.35 4.34
CA TYR A 75 -21.41 5.73 5.72
C TYR A 75 -22.66 5.80 6.62
N GLY A 76 -23.85 5.57 6.07
CA GLY A 76 -25.12 5.76 6.76
C GLY A 76 -25.52 7.24 6.84
N GLU A 77 -26.82 7.52 6.75
CA GLU A 77 -27.34 8.90 6.85
C GLU A 77 -27.63 9.32 8.30
N ASN A 78 -27.84 8.38 9.24
CA ASN A 78 -28.38 8.67 10.58
C ASN A 78 -27.76 7.83 11.74
N GLY A 79 -26.48 7.44 11.64
CA GLY A 79 -25.74 6.79 12.75
C GLY A 79 -25.10 5.45 12.39
N GLU A 80 -24.38 4.85 13.36
CA GLU A 80 -23.58 3.63 13.15
C GLU A 80 -24.41 2.42 12.68
N ALA A 81 -25.70 2.38 13.00
CA ALA A 81 -26.59 1.26 12.68
C ALA A 81 -26.88 1.08 11.18
N THR A 82 -26.75 2.14 10.37
CA THR A 82 -26.95 2.07 8.90
C THR A 82 -25.64 2.18 8.12
N ASN A 83 -24.50 2.19 8.83
CA ASN A 83 -23.19 2.30 8.22
C ASN A 83 -22.71 0.93 7.69
N ILE A 84 -22.78 0.76 6.38
CA ILE A 84 -22.34 -0.46 5.68
C ILE A 84 -20.84 -0.72 5.91
N LEU A 85 -20.06 0.33 6.12
CA LEU A 85 -18.61 0.28 6.30
C LEU A 85 -18.19 0.08 7.77
N TYR A 86 -19.13 -0.13 8.69
CA TYR A 86 -18.81 -0.28 10.10
C TYR A 86 -17.86 -1.47 10.33
N GLY A 87 -16.81 -1.22 11.12
CA GLY A 87 -15.77 -2.22 11.40
C GLY A 87 -14.96 -2.68 10.18
N CYS A 88 -15.15 -2.05 9.01
CA CYS A 88 -14.52 -2.49 7.78
C CYS A 88 -13.18 -1.78 7.54
N ALA A 89 -12.11 -2.57 7.37
CA ALA A 89 -10.78 -2.09 7.00
C ALA A 89 -10.29 -2.99 5.85
N SER A 90 -10.33 -2.49 4.62
CA SER A 90 -9.92 -3.25 3.42
C SER A 90 -9.82 -2.30 2.23
N PHE A 91 -8.91 -2.56 1.29
CA PHE A 91 -8.91 -1.85 0.02
C PHE A 91 -10.28 -1.92 -0.70
N LYS A 92 -11.07 -3.01 -0.51
CA LYS A 92 -12.44 -3.12 -1.03
C LYS A 92 -13.31 -1.94 -0.60
N ARG A 93 -13.18 -1.46 0.65
CA ARG A 93 -13.92 -0.30 1.16
C ARG A 93 -13.57 0.97 0.38
N PHE A 94 -12.28 1.19 0.10
CA PHE A 94 -11.84 2.34 -0.68
C PHE A 94 -12.42 2.30 -2.10
N PHE A 95 -12.36 1.15 -2.75
CA PHE A 95 -12.92 0.95 -4.08
C PHE A 95 -14.45 1.08 -4.09
N PHE A 96 -15.13 0.49 -3.13
CA PHE A 96 -16.58 0.55 -2.98
C PHE A 96 -17.08 1.99 -2.85
N VAL A 97 -16.40 2.83 -2.05
CA VAL A 97 -16.83 4.22 -1.85
C VAL A 97 -16.56 5.09 -3.07
N ASN A 98 -15.40 4.97 -3.70
CA ASN A 98 -14.91 5.95 -4.69
C ASN A 98 -14.94 5.45 -6.14
N GLY A 99 -15.20 4.16 -6.36
CA GLY A 99 -15.22 3.53 -7.67
C GLY A 99 -13.88 3.56 -8.40
N ILE A 100 -13.93 3.26 -9.69
CA ILE A 100 -12.76 3.24 -10.59
C ILE A 100 -12.13 4.63 -10.69
N ILE A 101 -12.94 5.69 -10.80
CA ILE A 101 -12.43 7.06 -10.94
C ILE A 101 -11.57 7.45 -9.74
N GLY A 102 -12.04 7.18 -8.52
CA GLY A 102 -11.28 7.48 -7.31
C GLY A 102 -9.95 6.74 -7.25
N VAL A 103 -9.94 5.44 -7.60
CA VAL A 103 -8.71 4.64 -7.65
C VAL A 103 -7.72 5.22 -8.66
N ILE A 104 -8.18 5.56 -9.86
CA ILE A 104 -7.32 6.10 -10.92
C ILE A 104 -6.75 7.46 -10.52
N LEU A 105 -7.57 8.37 -10.00
CA LEU A 105 -7.12 9.71 -9.61
C LEU A 105 -6.08 9.64 -8.48
N VAL A 106 -6.29 8.77 -7.49
CA VAL A 106 -5.34 8.57 -6.40
C VAL A 106 -4.06 7.92 -6.90
N GLY A 107 -4.16 6.88 -7.73
CA GLY A 107 -3.02 6.24 -8.36
C GLY A 107 -2.20 7.25 -9.17
N ALA A 108 -2.86 8.09 -9.97
CA ALA A 108 -2.23 9.14 -10.74
C ALA A 108 -1.51 10.15 -9.83
N LEU A 109 -2.15 10.62 -8.76
CA LEU A 109 -1.53 11.54 -7.79
C LEU A 109 -0.25 10.96 -7.19
N TYR A 110 -0.30 9.73 -6.66
CA TYR A 110 0.85 9.09 -6.04
C TYR A 110 1.96 8.81 -7.06
N CYS A 111 1.62 8.37 -8.27
CA CYS A 111 2.58 8.18 -9.36
C CYS A 111 3.25 9.51 -9.78
N SER A 112 2.48 10.59 -9.90
CA SER A 112 3.02 11.93 -10.22
C SER A 112 3.96 12.44 -9.13
N LEU A 113 3.60 12.28 -7.86
CA LEU A 113 4.45 12.66 -6.73
C LEU A 113 5.74 11.83 -6.69
N PHE A 114 5.61 10.52 -6.89
CA PHE A 114 6.75 9.61 -6.96
C PHE A 114 7.71 9.97 -8.11
N TYR A 115 7.16 10.29 -9.28
CA TYR A 115 7.95 10.69 -10.44
C TYR A 115 8.68 12.02 -10.20
N LYS A 116 8.02 12.98 -9.54
CA LYS A 116 8.60 14.29 -9.22
C LYS A 116 9.76 14.20 -8.22
N TYR A 117 9.62 13.38 -7.17
CA TYR A 117 10.62 13.23 -6.10
C TYR A 117 11.37 11.90 -6.21
N ARG A 118 11.71 11.52 -7.44
CA ARG A 118 12.36 10.24 -7.74
C ARG A 118 13.69 10.13 -7.02
N SER A 119 13.83 9.07 -6.23
CA SER A 119 15.06 8.68 -5.55
C SER A 119 15.18 7.16 -5.46
N ARG A 120 16.41 6.63 -5.35
CA ARG A 120 16.62 5.18 -5.25
C ARG A 120 16.00 4.60 -3.98
N GLN A 121 16.11 5.33 -2.86
CA GLN A 121 15.48 4.99 -1.59
C GLN A 121 13.95 5.20 -1.64
N GLY A 122 13.49 6.23 -2.35
CA GLY A 122 12.07 6.50 -2.56
C GLY A 122 11.34 5.35 -3.27
N TRP A 123 12.03 4.60 -4.15
CA TRP A 123 11.44 3.43 -4.81
C TRP A 123 11.05 2.34 -3.79
N GLY A 124 11.91 2.07 -2.80
CA GLY A 124 11.60 1.15 -1.71
C GLY A 124 10.45 1.67 -0.83
N PHE A 125 10.45 2.97 -0.53
CA PHE A 125 9.36 3.60 0.23
C PHE A 125 8.02 3.54 -0.50
N PHE A 126 8.01 3.72 -1.83
CA PHE A 126 6.81 3.60 -2.66
C PHE A 126 6.24 2.18 -2.67
N VAL A 127 7.09 1.16 -2.79
CA VAL A 127 6.64 -0.24 -2.71
C VAL A 127 6.06 -0.55 -1.33
N LEU A 128 6.73 -0.12 -0.26
CA LEU A 128 6.22 -0.26 1.12
C LEU A 128 4.86 0.45 1.28
N PHE A 129 4.73 1.65 0.73
CA PHE A 129 3.48 2.40 0.75
C PHE A 129 2.35 1.62 0.07
N ILE A 130 2.59 1.04 -1.10
CA ILE A 130 1.59 0.21 -1.81
C ILE A 130 1.18 -0.98 -0.94
N ILE A 131 2.15 -1.74 -0.40
CA ILE A 131 1.86 -2.93 0.41
C ILE A 131 1.03 -2.57 1.64
N CYS A 132 1.41 -1.50 2.36
CA CYS A 132 0.67 -1.03 3.53
C CYS A 132 -0.77 -0.59 3.21
N ASN A 133 -0.99 0.01 2.03
CA ASN A 133 -2.32 0.44 1.58
C ASN A 133 -3.11 -0.66 0.85
N MET A 134 -2.48 -1.77 0.46
CA MET A 134 -3.20 -2.97 -0.01
C MET A 134 -3.89 -3.70 1.14
N ILE A 135 -3.23 -3.73 2.30
CA ILE A 135 -3.76 -4.37 3.51
C ILE A 135 -4.83 -3.50 4.19
N ARG A 136 -4.90 -2.18 3.91
CA ARG A 136 -5.80 -1.24 4.62
C ARG A 136 -6.30 -0.08 3.77
N ASP A 137 -7.50 0.41 4.06
CA ASP A 137 -8.19 1.54 3.41
C ASP A 137 -7.60 2.92 3.76
N TYR A 138 -6.29 3.10 3.53
CA TYR A 138 -5.56 4.32 3.88
C TYR A 138 -5.13 5.30 2.78
N PRO A 139 -5.37 5.10 1.47
CA PRO A 139 -4.80 5.98 0.45
C PRO A 139 -5.19 7.46 0.61
N PHE A 140 -6.38 7.74 1.15
CA PHE A 140 -6.89 9.10 1.39
C PHE A 140 -6.74 9.59 2.84
N ARG A 141 -6.25 8.77 3.77
CA ARG A 141 -6.06 9.27 5.14
C ARG A 141 -4.93 10.29 5.11
N LEU A 142 -5.23 11.50 5.59
CA LEU A 142 -4.31 12.65 5.59
C LEU A 142 -2.90 12.26 6.08
N MET A 143 -2.82 11.46 7.15
CA MET A 143 -1.55 10.96 7.68
C MET A 143 -0.69 10.25 6.63
N TRP A 144 -1.27 9.37 5.82
CA TRP A 144 -0.52 8.61 4.80
C TRP A 144 -0.12 9.47 3.62
N LEU A 145 -0.97 10.42 3.22
CA LEU A 145 -0.63 11.40 2.18
C LEU A 145 0.56 12.27 2.63
N TYR A 146 0.53 12.77 3.88
CA TYR A 146 1.64 13.55 4.45
C TYR A 146 2.92 12.73 4.54
N LEU A 147 2.85 11.50 5.04
CA LEU A 147 4.00 10.61 5.12
C LEU A 147 4.60 10.36 3.74
N PHE A 148 3.78 10.13 2.73
CA PHE A 148 4.26 9.87 1.38
C PHE A 148 4.97 11.09 0.77
N ILE A 149 4.36 12.27 0.88
CA ILE A 149 4.92 13.51 0.34
C ILE A 149 6.23 13.87 1.04
N LEU A 150 6.21 13.96 2.37
CA LEU A 150 7.39 14.38 3.15
C LEU A 150 8.52 13.35 3.05
N GLY A 151 8.18 12.06 3.14
CA GLY A 151 9.13 10.96 3.00
C GLY A 151 9.80 10.99 1.62
N SER A 152 9.03 11.13 0.54
CA SER A 152 9.58 11.18 -0.82
C SER A 152 10.50 12.39 -1.02
N ILE A 153 10.11 13.57 -0.50
CA ILE A 153 10.94 14.78 -0.57
C ILE A 153 12.24 14.59 0.20
N ALA A 154 12.18 14.16 1.46
CA ALA A 154 13.34 13.99 2.32
C ALA A 154 14.36 13.00 1.73
N LEU A 155 13.87 11.86 1.23
CA LEU A 155 14.72 10.85 0.58
C LEU A 155 15.37 11.40 -0.70
N SER A 156 14.64 12.18 -1.49
CA SER A 156 15.18 12.81 -2.70
C SER A 156 16.26 13.86 -2.41
N LEU A 157 16.11 14.63 -1.31
CA LEU A 157 17.10 15.61 -0.90
C LEU A 157 18.35 14.95 -0.33
N SER A 158 18.18 13.89 0.47
CA SER A 158 19.28 13.12 1.05
C SER A 158 20.17 12.49 -0.04
N GLU A 159 19.57 11.91 -1.07
CA GLU A 159 20.33 11.33 -2.20
C GLU A 159 21.10 12.41 -2.97
N LYS A 160 20.47 13.54 -3.27
CA LYS A 160 21.13 14.67 -3.95
C LYS A 160 22.32 15.23 -3.15
N SER A 161 22.16 15.39 -1.85
CA SER A 161 23.24 15.83 -0.95
C SER A 161 24.42 14.86 -0.96
N THR A 162 24.13 13.56 -0.90
CA THR A 162 25.16 12.51 -0.94
C THR A 162 25.94 12.55 -2.25
N ILE A 163 25.26 12.61 -3.40
CA ILE A 163 25.90 12.70 -4.73
C ILE A 163 26.80 13.93 -4.83
N MET A 164 26.33 15.08 -4.34
CA MET A 164 27.09 16.33 -4.38
C MET A 164 28.36 16.26 -3.51
N SER A 165 28.29 15.62 -2.34
CA SER A 165 29.45 15.42 -1.47
C SER A 165 30.52 14.53 -2.12
N LEU A 166 30.10 13.45 -2.78
CA LEU A 166 31.01 12.53 -3.49
C LEU A 166 31.68 13.20 -4.68
N ALA A 167 30.93 14.00 -5.46
CA ALA A 167 31.49 14.76 -6.57
C ALA A 167 32.58 15.73 -6.11
N LYS A 168 32.36 16.43 -4.98
CA LYS A 168 33.33 17.38 -4.41
C LYS A 168 34.62 16.70 -3.93
N ILE A 169 34.52 15.50 -3.33
CA ILE A 169 35.69 14.72 -2.90
C ILE A 169 36.55 14.34 -4.11
N ASN A 170 35.94 13.84 -5.19
CA ASN A 170 36.68 13.45 -6.39
C ASN A 170 37.41 14.63 -7.03
N THR A 171 36.78 15.82 -7.12
CA THR A 171 37.44 17.01 -7.66
C THR A 171 38.62 17.52 -6.84
N ASN A 172 38.66 17.23 -5.53
CA ASN A 172 39.78 17.61 -4.67
C ASN A 172 40.95 16.60 -4.75
N ASN A 173 40.68 15.34 -5.10
CA ASN A 173 41.72 14.32 -5.25
C ASN A 173 42.43 14.37 -6.62
N GLU A 174 41.85 15.07 -7.60
CA GLU A 174 42.44 15.28 -8.94
C GLU A 174 43.29 16.56 -9.04
N LYS A 175 43.40 17.34 -7.95
CA LYS A 175 44.28 18.52 -7.82
C LYS A 175 45.48 18.21 -6.94
#